data_AF-A0A8H7AXE8-F1
#
_entry.id   AF-A0A8H7AXE8-F1
#
_cell.length_a   1.000
_cell.length_b   1.000
_cell.length_c   1.000
_cell.angle_alpha   90.00
_cell.angle_beta   90.00
_cell.angle_gamma   90.00
#
_symmetry.space_group_name_H-M   'P 1'
#
loop_
_entity.id
_entity.type
_entity.pdbx_description
1 polymer ?
#
loop_
_entity_poly.entity_id
_entity_poly.type
_entity_poly.pdbx_seq_one_letter_code
_entity_poly.pdbx_strand_id
1 'polypeptide(L)'
;MMADIYSKADRVIVWLGESTPESDYALTWCQHVSRMSFNWPVAKFNYRPNLLRAKERRRVATWFRERGTAYALRFCPRWYPYKSRSMQDLLNRGWFTRTWTIQEVALASAPLVMCGQKTILWGNLMGGFDIAFEHENTDTVRSARNAAQCIEILWLCLLQKSWDDSDARFYDMALTLFSSSSKKETLRRLRVLKEVYVRTLLVLVVGMAVYRFDRGHWRLENSDWDAWILVILIFSLGFIMAFLNPPEEFAEGRQQLLRKALINNINLVRLRGAADLRDKVFALYGAFRALGIALDDPEYEHSTVADVFFRFVRRIIEWQNNLDILIEASLLSYPGTPTWVPDLSREYHRWEVQRFKAAGSSAPNFTYLVGILRTAGLLVDMVTKTWAVESKWKYSFLTNEKRYEGVTSGPVQAGDLIVLISGLRVPMVLRGVGEGYQVIGMAKVKGIMDGEAWDDEVLKTMFDLA
;
A
#
# COMPACT_ATOMS: atom_id res chain seq x y z
N MET A 1 2.77 -3.05 28.08
CA MET A 1 1.64 -3.20 27.14
C MET A 1 1.96 -4.28 26.10
N MET A 2 0.98 -4.84 25.35
CA MET A 2 1.20 -5.91 24.36
C MET A 2 2.34 -5.63 23.38
N ALA A 3 2.51 -4.36 22.99
CA ALA A 3 3.59 -3.91 22.13
C ALA A 3 5.00 -4.19 22.70
N ASP A 4 5.19 -4.03 24.01
CA ASP A 4 6.46 -4.27 24.69
C ASP A 4 6.82 -5.76 24.72
N ILE A 5 5.80 -6.62 24.81
CA ILE A 5 5.98 -8.07 24.84
C ILE A 5 6.49 -8.54 23.48
N TYR A 6 5.78 -8.22 22.39
CA TYR A 6 6.15 -8.71 21.06
C TYR A 6 7.45 -8.11 20.52
N SER A 7 7.72 -6.84 20.83
CA SER A 7 8.96 -6.18 20.39
C SER A 7 10.21 -6.68 21.11
N LYS A 8 10.08 -7.14 22.37
CA LYS A 8 11.19 -7.68 23.18
C LYS A 8 11.31 -9.20 23.10
N ALA A 9 10.34 -9.90 22.53
CA ALA A 9 10.37 -11.35 22.39
C ALA A 9 11.45 -11.81 21.40
N ASP A 10 12.27 -12.79 21.81
CA ASP A 10 13.26 -13.42 20.92
C ASP A 10 12.59 -14.08 19.72
N ARG A 11 11.39 -14.65 19.93
CA ARG A 11 10.55 -15.24 18.89
C ARG A 11 9.08 -15.15 19.26
N VAL A 12 8.25 -14.84 18.27
CA VAL A 12 6.79 -14.91 18.38
C VAL A 12 6.31 -16.13 17.61
N ILE A 13 5.52 -16.97 18.28
CA ILE A 13 4.90 -18.14 17.66
C ILE A 13 3.42 -17.84 17.47
N VAL A 14 3.00 -17.78 16.21
CA VAL A 14 1.60 -17.65 15.81
C VAL A 14 0.98 -19.05 15.75
N TRP A 15 0.16 -19.38 16.73
CA TRP A 15 -0.55 -20.66 16.79
C TRP A 15 -1.91 -20.58 16.07
N LEU A 16 -2.10 -21.42 15.06
CA LEU A 16 -3.33 -21.49 14.24
C LEU A 16 -4.33 -22.56 14.70
N GLY A 17 -4.01 -23.30 15.77
CA GLY A 17 -4.81 -24.44 16.25
C GLY A 17 -4.30 -25.80 15.78
N GLU A 18 -5.13 -26.82 16.01
CA GLU A 18 -4.83 -28.22 15.64
C GLU A 18 -4.66 -28.42 14.13
N SER A 19 -3.81 -29.37 13.73
CA SER A 19 -3.60 -29.69 12.32
C SER A 19 -4.76 -30.50 11.74
N THR A 20 -5.14 -30.17 10.51
CA THR A 20 -5.96 -31.00 9.62
C THR A 20 -5.09 -31.48 8.44
N PRO A 21 -5.47 -32.56 7.75
CA PRO A 21 -4.81 -32.95 6.50
C PRO A 21 -4.75 -31.78 5.48
N GLU A 22 -5.79 -30.96 5.46
CA GLU A 22 -5.92 -29.76 4.63
C GLU A 22 -4.93 -28.66 5.03
N SER A 23 -4.83 -28.31 6.32
CA SER A 23 -3.90 -27.28 6.79
C SER A 23 -2.45 -27.69 6.58
N ASP A 24 -2.14 -28.97 6.80
CA ASP A 24 -0.79 -29.51 6.61
C ASP A 24 -0.40 -29.47 5.14
N TYR A 25 -1.34 -29.80 4.26
CA TYR A 25 -1.15 -29.68 2.82
C TYR A 25 -0.88 -28.23 2.41
N ALA A 26 -1.69 -27.28 2.90
CA ALA A 26 -1.58 -25.87 2.59
C ALA A 26 -0.23 -25.28 3.06
N LEU A 27 0.18 -25.57 4.29
CA LEU A 27 1.47 -25.10 4.83
C LEU A 27 2.65 -25.66 4.04
N THR A 28 2.60 -26.95 3.71
CA THR A 28 3.65 -27.60 2.89
C THR A 28 3.68 -27.00 1.49
N TRP A 29 2.52 -26.74 0.89
CA TRP A 29 2.41 -26.10 -0.42
C TRP A 29 3.04 -24.70 -0.39
N CYS A 30 2.62 -23.85 0.56
CA CYS A 30 3.18 -22.51 0.76
C CYS A 30 4.70 -22.54 0.89
N GLN A 31 5.24 -23.47 1.68
CA GLN A 31 6.69 -23.60 1.89
C GLN A 31 7.44 -24.01 0.61
N HIS A 32 6.86 -24.85 -0.24
CA HIS A 32 7.48 -25.23 -1.50
C HIS A 32 7.47 -24.10 -2.51
N VAL A 33 6.33 -23.45 -2.70
CA VAL A 33 6.20 -22.36 -3.68
C VAL A 33 6.97 -21.12 -3.23
N SER A 34 7.05 -20.85 -1.92
CA SER A 34 7.81 -19.72 -1.38
C SER A 34 9.32 -19.86 -1.57
N ARG A 35 9.86 -21.08 -1.55
CA ARG A 35 11.27 -21.34 -1.89
C ARG A 35 11.58 -21.02 -3.36
N MET A 36 10.56 -21.06 -4.21
CA MET A 36 10.66 -20.75 -5.64
C MET A 36 10.36 -19.27 -5.91
N SER A 37 9.53 -18.62 -5.10
CA SER A 37 9.32 -17.17 -5.12
C SER A 37 10.28 -16.46 -4.17
N PHE A 38 11.35 -15.89 -4.72
CA PHE A 38 12.04 -14.85 -3.98
C PHE A 38 11.14 -13.61 -4.01
N ASN A 39 10.61 -13.18 -2.84
CA ASN A 39 10.02 -11.87 -2.55
C ASN A 39 10.98 -11.05 -1.65
N TRP A 40 11.29 -9.79 -2.01
CA TRP A 40 12.34 -8.97 -1.37
C TRP A 40 12.02 -8.74 0.11
N PRO A 41 10.74 -8.48 0.45
CA PRO A 41 10.30 -8.43 1.84
C PRO A 41 10.44 -9.76 2.61
N VAL A 42 10.31 -10.91 1.93
CA VAL A 42 10.44 -12.26 2.53
C VAL A 42 11.88 -12.59 2.96
N ALA A 43 12.87 -11.85 2.44
CA ALA A 43 14.29 -12.04 2.78
C ALA A 43 14.59 -11.83 4.28
N LYS A 44 13.79 -11.03 5.00
CA LYS A 44 13.94 -10.82 6.45
C LYS A 44 13.50 -12.05 7.27
N PHE A 45 12.43 -12.73 6.88
CA PHE A 45 11.92 -13.89 7.63
C PHE A 45 12.71 -15.17 7.37
N ASN A 46 13.48 -15.24 6.29
CA ASN A 46 14.32 -16.39 5.93
C ASN A 46 15.71 -16.41 6.60
N TYR A 47 15.89 -15.75 7.76
CA TYR A 47 17.07 -15.87 8.64
C TYR A 47 18.41 -15.67 7.92
N ARG A 48 18.75 -14.43 7.58
CA ARG A 48 20.17 -14.02 7.48
C ARG A 48 20.43 -12.89 8.45
N PRO A 49 20.91 -13.18 9.69
CA PRO A 49 21.23 -12.18 10.69
C PRO A 49 22.32 -11.17 10.23
N ASN A 50 22.98 -11.45 9.10
CA ASN A 50 24.03 -10.64 8.50
C ASN A 50 23.67 -9.97 7.16
N LEU A 51 22.39 -9.84 6.78
CA LEU A 51 21.98 -8.93 5.68
C LEU A 51 22.14 -7.45 6.11
N LEU A 52 23.34 -7.10 6.58
CA LEU A 52 23.71 -5.84 7.23
C LEU A 52 24.59 -4.97 6.33
N ARG A 53 24.91 -5.38 5.10
CA ARG A 53 25.68 -4.56 4.15
C ARG A 53 24.83 -4.13 2.95
N ALA A 54 24.83 -2.83 2.65
CA ALA A 54 24.13 -2.22 1.51
C ALA A 54 24.42 -2.91 0.16
N LYS A 55 25.60 -3.55 0.02
CA LYS A 55 25.99 -4.29 -1.18
C LYS A 55 25.23 -5.61 -1.38
N GLU A 56 24.91 -6.31 -0.30
CA GLU A 56 24.11 -7.55 -0.34
C GLU A 56 22.63 -7.24 -0.55
N ARG A 57 22.17 -6.12 0.02
CA ARG A 57 20.87 -5.51 -0.29
C ARG A 57 20.74 -5.25 -1.80
N ARG A 58 21.69 -4.54 -2.42
CA ARG A 58 21.66 -4.33 -3.88
C ARG A 58 21.65 -5.63 -4.68
N ARG A 59 22.41 -6.66 -4.28
CA ARG A 59 22.43 -7.95 -5.00
C ARG A 59 21.08 -8.67 -4.97
N VAL A 60 20.45 -8.77 -3.80
CA VAL A 60 19.14 -9.41 -3.69
C VAL A 60 18.12 -8.59 -4.49
N ALA A 61 18.14 -7.25 -4.42
CA ALA A 61 17.29 -6.32 -5.17
C ALA A 61 17.51 -6.40 -6.70
N THR A 62 18.72 -6.72 -7.14
CA THR A 62 19.03 -6.96 -8.56
C THR A 62 18.51 -8.32 -9.02
N TRP A 63 18.51 -9.34 -8.15
CA TRP A 63 17.89 -10.65 -8.39
C TRP A 63 16.35 -10.55 -8.50
N PHE A 64 15.76 -9.65 -7.72
CA PHE A 64 14.34 -9.27 -7.79
C PHE A 64 13.89 -8.75 -9.14
N ARG A 65 14.80 -8.07 -9.85
CA ARG A 65 14.53 -7.37 -11.11
C ARG A 65 14.03 -8.31 -12.22
N GLU A 66 14.16 -9.64 -12.07
CA GLU A 66 14.02 -10.53 -13.23
C GLU A 66 13.11 -11.76 -13.11
N ARG A 67 12.88 -12.40 -11.94
CA ARG A 67 12.40 -13.81 -11.99
C ARG A 67 11.39 -14.31 -10.94
N GLY A 68 11.29 -13.79 -9.71
CA GLY A 68 10.63 -14.46 -8.56
C GLY A 68 9.24 -15.10 -8.77
N THR A 69 8.18 -14.31 -8.90
CA THR A 69 6.78 -14.80 -8.94
C THR A 69 6.40 -15.50 -10.25
N ALA A 70 6.85 -14.98 -11.40
CA ALA A 70 6.61 -15.63 -12.69
C ALA A 70 7.38 -16.96 -12.83
N TYR A 71 8.58 -17.07 -12.24
CA TYR A 71 9.32 -18.33 -12.13
C TYR A 71 8.59 -19.31 -11.22
N ALA A 72 8.13 -18.87 -10.04
CA ALA A 72 7.37 -19.72 -9.13
C ALA A 72 6.09 -20.28 -9.78
N LEU A 73 5.32 -19.48 -10.52
CA LEU A 73 4.14 -19.96 -11.26
C LEU A 73 4.49 -20.91 -12.41
N ARG A 74 5.57 -20.63 -13.16
CA ARG A 74 6.01 -21.47 -14.29
C ARG A 74 6.61 -22.81 -13.86
N PHE A 75 7.30 -22.82 -12.72
CA PHE A 75 7.94 -23.98 -12.14
C PHE A 75 7.20 -24.50 -10.90
N CYS A 76 5.95 -24.08 -10.71
CA CYS A 76 5.08 -24.58 -9.64
C CYS A 76 5.12 -26.11 -9.71
N PRO A 77 5.46 -26.78 -8.61
CA PRO A 77 5.76 -28.20 -8.64
C PRO A 77 4.56 -28.98 -9.17
N ARG A 78 4.69 -29.54 -10.38
CA ARG A 78 3.61 -30.34 -11.02
C ARG A 78 3.17 -31.53 -10.15
N TRP A 79 4.07 -32.04 -9.31
CA TRP A 79 3.80 -33.12 -8.35
C TRP A 79 3.07 -32.67 -7.07
N TYR A 80 2.86 -31.36 -6.87
CA TYR A 80 2.22 -30.81 -5.67
C TYR A 80 1.32 -29.60 -6.04
N PRO A 81 0.16 -29.85 -6.67
CA PRO A 81 -0.69 -28.81 -7.24
C PRO A 81 -1.36 -27.93 -6.16
N TYR A 82 -1.75 -26.72 -6.56
CA TYR A 82 -2.58 -25.86 -5.71
C TYR A 82 -3.94 -26.50 -5.42
N LYS A 83 -4.36 -26.51 -4.15
CA LYS A 83 -5.69 -26.99 -3.70
C LYS A 83 -6.42 -25.87 -2.97
N SER A 84 -7.49 -25.37 -3.59
CA SER A 84 -8.36 -24.33 -3.04
C SER A 84 -8.89 -24.69 -1.64
N ARG A 85 -9.45 -25.89 -1.47
CA ARG A 85 -9.97 -26.38 -0.18
C ARG A 85 -8.94 -26.33 0.95
N SER A 86 -7.70 -26.73 0.66
CA SER A 86 -6.60 -26.70 1.64
C SER A 86 -6.25 -25.27 2.06
N MET A 87 -6.17 -24.36 1.08
CA MET A 87 -5.92 -22.95 1.37
C MET A 87 -7.06 -22.32 2.19
N GLN A 88 -8.30 -22.64 1.85
CA GLN A 88 -9.48 -22.15 2.60
C GLN A 88 -9.50 -22.67 4.04
N ASP A 89 -9.18 -23.95 4.29
CA ASP A 89 -9.10 -24.49 5.67
C ASP A 89 -8.10 -23.71 6.54
N LEU A 90 -6.94 -23.37 5.97
CA LEU A 90 -5.92 -22.58 6.63
C LEU A 90 -6.38 -21.13 6.87
N LEU A 91 -6.97 -20.49 5.87
CA LEU A 91 -7.38 -19.08 5.96
C LEU A 91 -8.62 -18.84 6.81
N ASN A 92 -9.49 -19.84 6.95
CA ASN A 92 -10.69 -19.78 7.80
C ASN A 92 -10.38 -19.94 9.29
N ARG A 93 -9.12 -20.14 9.69
CA ARG A 93 -8.72 -20.20 11.09
C ARG A 93 -8.94 -18.84 11.77
N GLY A 94 -9.49 -18.87 12.98
CA GLY A 94 -9.86 -17.65 13.72
C GLY A 94 -8.70 -16.69 14.00
N TRP A 95 -7.44 -17.12 13.86
CA TRP A 95 -6.30 -16.20 13.94
C TRP A 95 -6.38 -15.11 12.85
N PHE A 96 -6.69 -15.44 11.60
CA PHE A 96 -6.66 -14.47 10.49
C PHE A 96 -7.69 -13.35 10.63
N THR A 97 -8.77 -13.59 11.36
CA THR A 97 -9.86 -12.63 11.55
C THR A 97 -9.64 -11.70 12.75
N ARG A 98 -8.79 -12.02 13.73
CA ARG A 98 -8.65 -11.22 14.96
C ARG A 98 -7.80 -9.96 14.76
N THR A 99 -8.27 -8.82 15.28
CA THR A 99 -7.61 -7.51 15.13
C THR A 99 -6.24 -7.44 15.83
N TRP A 100 -6.10 -7.99 17.03
CA TRP A 100 -4.85 -7.97 17.81
C TRP A 100 -3.66 -8.67 17.14
N THR A 101 -3.91 -9.57 16.20
CA THR A 101 -2.86 -10.32 15.49
C THR A 101 -1.97 -9.43 14.61
N ILE A 102 -2.39 -8.19 14.34
CA ILE A 102 -1.53 -7.20 13.68
C ILE A 102 -0.28 -6.93 14.53
N GLN A 103 -0.43 -6.71 15.85
CA GLN A 103 0.72 -6.44 16.73
C GLN A 103 1.61 -7.65 16.90
N GLU A 104 1.01 -8.85 16.99
CA GLU A 104 1.73 -10.13 17.12
C GLU A 104 2.80 -10.29 16.03
N VAL A 105 2.48 -9.91 14.79
CA VAL A 105 3.37 -10.11 13.64
C VAL A 105 4.16 -8.85 13.31
N ALA A 106 3.53 -7.67 13.31
CA ALA A 106 4.16 -6.43 12.89
C ALA A 106 5.33 -6.03 13.81
N LEU A 107 5.21 -6.31 15.11
CA LEU A 107 6.23 -5.99 16.11
C LEU A 107 7.24 -7.13 16.33
N ALA A 108 6.96 -8.33 15.82
CA ALA A 108 7.84 -9.48 15.99
C ALA A 108 9.12 -9.37 15.14
N SER A 109 10.23 -9.78 15.73
CA SER A 109 11.51 -9.88 15.03
C SER A 109 11.51 -10.99 13.97
N ALA A 110 10.91 -12.15 14.27
CA ALA A 110 10.80 -13.28 13.35
C ALA A 110 9.60 -14.18 13.72
N PRO A 111 8.37 -13.84 13.29
CA PRO A 111 7.18 -14.62 13.56
C PRO A 111 7.25 -15.99 12.85
N LEU A 112 7.06 -17.04 13.64
CA LEU A 112 6.92 -18.41 13.19
C LEU A 112 5.45 -18.81 13.29
N VAL A 113 4.87 -19.26 12.20
CA VAL A 113 3.49 -19.75 12.17
C VAL A 113 3.48 -21.25 12.39
N MET A 114 2.60 -21.73 13.26
CA MET A 114 2.48 -23.12 13.65
C MET A 114 1.02 -23.57 13.61
N CYS A 115 0.76 -24.73 13.02
CA CYS A 115 -0.56 -25.37 12.96
C CYS A 115 -0.34 -26.87 13.23
N GLY A 116 -0.88 -27.39 14.33
CA GLY A 116 -0.50 -28.71 14.84
C GLY A 116 1.02 -28.81 15.01
N GLN A 117 1.65 -29.79 14.35
CA GLN A 117 3.11 -29.96 14.41
C GLN A 117 3.87 -29.28 13.26
N LYS A 118 3.15 -28.72 12.27
CA LYS A 118 3.76 -28.07 11.11
C LYS A 118 4.11 -26.62 11.42
N THR A 119 5.27 -26.20 10.95
CA THR A 119 5.77 -24.82 11.12
C THR A 119 6.16 -24.21 9.78
N ILE A 120 5.90 -22.92 9.63
CA ILE A 120 6.32 -22.13 8.48
C ILE A 120 6.73 -20.73 8.94
N LEU A 121 7.80 -20.19 8.34
CA LEU A 121 8.18 -18.80 8.56
C LEU A 121 7.12 -17.88 7.94
N TRP A 122 6.81 -16.76 8.61
CA TRP A 122 5.80 -15.81 8.13
C TRP A 122 6.02 -15.39 6.67
N GLY A 123 7.25 -15.05 6.28
CA GLY A 123 7.55 -14.67 4.90
C GLY A 123 7.33 -15.79 3.87
N ASN A 124 7.48 -17.06 4.28
CA ASN A 124 7.17 -18.18 3.39
C ASN A 124 5.66 -18.38 3.24
N LEU A 125 4.89 -18.16 4.31
CA LEU A 125 3.44 -18.13 4.24
C LEU A 125 2.93 -17.02 3.31
N MET A 126 3.54 -15.82 3.39
CA MET A 126 3.28 -14.69 2.51
C MET A 126 3.47 -15.01 1.03
N GLY A 127 4.64 -15.57 0.68
CA GLY A 127 4.92 -15.97 -0.71
C GLY A 127 3.90 -16.99 -1.22
N GLY A 128 3.44 -17.89 -0.34
CA GLY A 128 2.33 -18.79 -0.62
C GLY A 128 1.03 -18.06 -0.95
N PHE A 129 0.62 -17.06 -0.16
CA PHE A 129 -0.61 -16.29 -0.41
C PHE A 129 -0.57 -15.48 -1.71
N ASP A 130 0.58 -14.89 -2.05
CA ASP A 130 0.75 -14.19 -3.32
C ASP A 130 0.54 -15.10 -4.53
N ILE A 131 1.07 -16.32 -4.47
CA ILE A 131 0.93 -17.31 -5.55
C ILE A 131 -0.49 -17.91 -5.55
N ALA A 132 -1.07 -18.15 -4.37
CA ALA A 132 -2.45 -18.63 -4.24
C ALA A 132 -3.44 -17.65 -4.89
N PHE A 133 -3.24 -16.35 -4.71
CA PHE A 133 -4.06 -15.31 -5.33
C PHE A 133 -4.03 -15.34 -6.86
N GLU A 134 -2.88 -15.69 -7.47
CA GLU A 134 -2.77 -15.84 -8.92
C GLU A 134 -3.43 -17.14 -9.42
N HIS A 135 -3.56 -18.17 -8.58
CA HIS A 135 -4.33 -19.38 -8.88
C HIS A 135 -5.84 -19.19 -8.68
N GLU A 136 -6.24 -18.45 -7.65
CA GLU A 136 -7.63 -18.31 -7.22
C GLU A 136 -7.85 -16.94 -6.56
N ASN A 137 -8.69 -16.11 -7.21
CA ASN A 137 -9.02 -14.77 -6.74
C ASN A 137 -10.32 -14.76 -5.93
N THR A 138 -10.41 -15.61 -4.90
CA THR A 138 -11.50 -15.59 -3.92
C THR A 138 -11.31 -14.46 -2.92
N ASP A 139 -12.40 -13.99 -2.31
CA ASP A 139 -12.34 -12.90 -1.33
C ASP A 139 -11.55 -13.28 -0.07
N THR A 140 -11.55 -14.56 0.33
CA THR A 140 -10.76 -15.08 1.46
C THR A 140 -9.26 -14.98 1.19
N VAL A 141 -8.80 -15.47 0.04
CA VAL A 141 -7.38 -15.40 -0.37
C VAL A 141 -6.96 -13.95 -0.57
N ARG A 142 -7.81 -13.13 -1.21
CA ARG A 142 -7.55 -11.69 -1.39
C ARG A 142 -7.43 -10.96 -0.05
N SER A 143 -8.35 -11.21 0.88
CA SER A 143 -8.35 -10.59 2.21
C SER A 143 -7.11 -10.99 3.01
N ALA A 144 -6.77 -12.28 3.05
CA ALA A 144 -5.57 -12.77 3.74
C ALA A 144 -4.29 -12.19 3.14
N ARG A 145 -4.17 -12.18 1.81
CA ARG A 145 -3.04 -11.56 1.10
C ARG A 145 -2.92 -10.07 1.42
N ASN A 146 -4.01 -9.31 1.31
CA ASN A 146 -4.01 -7.88 1.58
C ASN A 146 -3.64 -7.57 3.04
N ALA A 147 -4.21 -8.33 3.98
CA ALA A 147 -3.90 -8.21 5.40
C ALA A 147 -2.41 -8.41 5.68
N ALA A 148 -1.86 -9.45 5.10
CA ALA A 148 -0.51 -9.85 5.37
C ALA A 148 0.50 -8.92 4.66
N GLN A 149 0.14 -8.35 3.49
CA GLN A 149 0.87 -7.25 2.86
C GLN A 149 0.83 -5.95 3.68
N CYS A 150 -0.30 -5.60 4.30
CA CYS A 150 -0.40 -4.40 5.15
C CYS A 150 0.50 -4.50 6.38
N ILE A 151 0.54 -5.68 7.02
CA ILE A 151 1.46 -5.99 8.13
C ILE A 151 2.92 -5.88 7.68
N GLU A 152 3.24 -6.37 6.49
CA GLU A 152 4.58 -6.29 5.92
C GLU A 152 5.01 -4.84 5.63
N ILE A 153 4.12 -4.04 5.05
CA ILE A 153 4.37 -2.60 4.83
C ILE A 153 4.59 -1.89 6.17
N LEU A 154 3.76 -2.17 7.19
CA LEU A 154 3.90 -1.61 8.53
C LEU A 154 5.25 -1.98 9.14
N TRP A 155 5.62 -3.26 9.04
CA TRP A 155 6.90 -3.77 9.50
C TRP A 155 8.09 -3.09 8.81
N LEU A 156 8.00 -2.84 7.50
CA LEU A 156 9.05 -2.13 6.76
C LEU A 156 9.18 -0.67 7.18
N CYS A 157 8.06 0.00 7.42
CA CYS A 157 8.08 1.34 8.01
C CYS A 157 8.75 1.36 9.39
N LEU A 158 8.58 0.30 10.19
CA LEU A 158 9.28 0.16 11.48
C LEU A 158 10.79 -0.07 11.31
N LEU A 159 11.22 -0.82 10.30
CA LEU A 159 12.64 -1.01 9.97
C LEU A 159 13.33 0.26 9.46
N GLN A 160 12.59 1.15 8.79
CA GLN A 160 13.14 2.32 8.12
C GLN A 160 13.85 3.32 9.05
N LYS A 161 13.75 3.18 10.38
CA LYS A 161 14.66 3.89 11.30
C LYS A 161 16.15 3.68 10.97
N SER A 162 16.48 2.62 10.22
CA SER A 162 17.85 2.27 9.81
C SER A 162 18.17 2.50 8.33
N TRP A 163 17.24 3.02 7.52
CA TRP A 163 17.39 3.14 6.06
C TRP A 163 17.80 4.56 5.63
N ASP A 164 18.57 4.67 4.55
CA ASP A 164 18.78 5.93 3.84
C ASP A 164 17.66 6.18 2.80
N ASP A 165 17.56 7.40 2.28
CA ASP A 165 16.50 7.77 1.32
C ASP A 165 16.56 6.98 0.01
N SER A 166 17.72 6.42 -0.35
CA SER A 166 17.87 5.61 -1.57
C SER A 166 17.20 4.23 -1.43
N ASP A 167 17.34 3.61 -0.26
CA ASP A 167 16.69 2.34 0.08
C ASP A 167 15.15 2.51 0.14
N ALA A 168 14.65 3.66 0.61
CA ALA A 168 13.22 3.98 0.64
C ALA A 168 12.60 4.16 -0.77
N ARG A 169 13.28 4.89 -1.67
CA ARG A 169 12.82 5.11 -3.06
C ARG A 169 12.74 3.82 -3.86
N PHE A 170 13.75 2.96 -3.75
CA PHE A 170 13.76 1.66 -4.41
C PHE A 170 12.54 0.81 -4.00
N TYR A 171 12.18 0.88 -2.72
CA TYR A 171 11.07 0.11 -2.19
C TYR A 171 9.69 0.64 -2.63
N ASP A 172 9.47 1.96 -2.66
CA ASP A 172 8.21 2.52 -3.17
C ASP A 172 7.99 2.16 -4.64
N MET A 173 9.07 2.17 -5.44
CA MET A 173 9.07 1.68 -6.82
C MET A 173 8.68 0.19 -6.90
N ALA A 174 9.26 -0.67 -6.05
CA ALA A 174 8.91 -2.08 -6.01
C ALA A 174 7.42 -2.29 -5.65
N LEU A 175 6.93 -1.66 -4.58
CA LEU A 175 5.52 -1.73 -4.18
C LEU A 175 4.56 -1.29 -5.28
N THR A 176 4.86 -0.17 -5.95
CA THR A 176 4.01 0.33 -7.05
C THR A 176 3.99 -0.58 -8.27
N LEU A 177 5.03 -1.38 -8.49
CA LEU A 177 5.05 -2.39 -9.55
C LEU A 177 4.24 -3.65 -9.18
N PHE A 178 4.21 -4.05 -7.91
CA PHE A 178 3.53 -5.26 -7.45
C PHE A 178 2.04 -5.07 -7.13
N SER A 179 1.56 -3.84 -6.89
CA SER A 179 0.19 -3.58 -6.42
C SER A 179 -0.85 -3.25 -7.50
N SER A 180 -0.45 -3.02 -8.77
CA SER A 180 -1.34 -2.50 -9.81
C SER A 180 -1.58 -3.49 -10.96
N SER A 181 -2.86 -3.82 -11.23
CA SER A 181 -3.28 -4.65 -12.37
C SER A 181 -2.99 -3.98 -13.73
N SER A 182 -3.16 -2.66 -13.83
CA SER A 182 -2.86 -1.84 -15.02
C SER A 182 -1.37 -1.83 -15.38
N LYS A 183 -0.48 -2.02 -14.40
CA LYS A 183 0.98 -2.04 -14.60
C LYS A 183 1.56 -3.42 -14.96
N LYS A 184 0.74 -4.49 -15.02
CA LYS A 184 1.13 -5.74 -15.71
C LYS A 184 1.48 -5.45 -17.18
N GLU A 185 0.81 -4.49 -17.81
CA GLU A 185 1.11 -4.03 -19.17
C GLU A 185 2.39 -3.18 -19.22
N THR A 186 2.65 -2.33 -18.23
CA THR A 186 3.92 -1.59 -18.11
C THR A 186 5.10 -2.54 -17.88
N LEU A 187 4.96 -3.55 -17.03
CA LEU A 187 5.93 -4.61 -16.84
C LEU A 187 6.10 -5.48 -18.10
N ARG A 188 5.03 -5.70 -18.87
CA ARG A 188 5.09 -6.38 -20.18
C ARG A 188 5.86 -5.53 -21.19
N ARG A 189 5.60 -4.22 -21.27
CA ARG A 189 6.33 -3.27 -22.12
C ARG A 189 7.79 -3.16 -21.72
N LEU A 190 8.10 -3.04 -20.43
CA LEU A 190 9.48 -3.04 -19.91
C LEU A 190 10.18 -4.37 -20.16
N ARG A 191 9.47 -5.51 -20.11
CA ARG A 191 9.98 -6.83 -20.45
C ARG A 191 10.32 -6.95 -21.94
N VAL A 192 9.43 -6.47 -22.81
CA VAL A 192 9.67 -6.41 -24.26
C VAL A 192 10.83 -5.47 -24.56
N LEU A 193 10.87 -4.28 -23.95
CA LEU A 193 11.96 -3.32 -24.12
C LEU A 193 13.30 -3.92 -23.69
N LYS A 194 13.32 -4.61 -22.54
CA LYS A 194 14.49 -5.31 -22.03
C LYS A 194 14.93 -6.45 -22.95
N GLU A 195 14.01 -7.30 -23.41
CA GLU A 195 14.36 -8.40 -24.31
C GLU A 195 14.88 -7.89 -25.65
N VAL A 196 14.24 -6.87 -26.22
CA VAL A 196 14.70 -6.23 -27.46
C VAL A 196 16.08 -5.63 -27.23
N TYR A 197 16.28 -4.84 -26.16
CA TYR A 197 17.57 -4.22 -25.88
C TYR A 197 18.69 -5.23 -25.65
N VAL A 198 18.47 -6.26 -24.82
CA VAL A 198 19.46 -7.31 -24.56
C VAL A 198 19.79 -8.09 -25.83
N ARG A 199 18.78 -8.44 -26.65
CA ARG A 199 19.01 -9.11 -27.93
C ARG A 199 19.80 -8.22 -28.89
N THR A 200 19.46 -6.94 -28.99
CA THR A 200 20.18 -5.97 -29.83
C THR A 200 21.62 -5.79 -29.37
N LEU A 201 21.86 -5.64 -28.06
CA LEU A 201 23.21 -5.53 -27.50
C LEU A 201 24.03 -6.81 -27.74
N LEU A 202 23.40 -7.98 -27.59
CA LEU A 202 24.06 -9.28 -27.80
C LEU A 202 24.39 -9.51 -29.27
N VAL A 203 23.50 -9.12 -30.20
CA VAL A 203 23.78 -9.12 -31.64
C VAL A 203 24.92 -8.17 -31.98
N LEU A 204 24.95 -6.96 -31.40
CA LEU A 204 26.04 -6.00 -31.61
C LEU A 204 27.38 -6.53 -31.10
N VAL A 205 27.41 -7.12 -29.90
CA VAL A 205 28.63 -7.69 -29.30
C VAL A 205 29.11 -8.91 -30.09
N VAL A 206 28.22 -9.84 -30.44
CA VAL A 206 28.57 -11.04 -31.21
C VAL A 206 28.98 -10.67 -32.63
N GLY A 207 28.25 -9.77 -33.31
CA GLY A 207 28.58 -9.29 -34.63
C GLY A 207 29.95 -8.60 -34.68
N MET A 208 30.26 -7.77 -33.66
CA MET A 208 31.56 -7.12 -33.53
C MET A 208 32.70 -8.14 -33.24
N ALA A 209 32.43 -9.18 -32.44
CA ALA A 209 33.39 -10.24 -32.18
C ALA A 209 33.70 -11.09 -33.42
N VAL A 210 32.66 -11.47 -34.19
CA VAL A 210 32.81 -12.23 -35.45
C VAL A 210 33.59 -11.41 -36.48
N TYR A 211 33.24 -10.13 -36.64
CA TYR A 211 33.94 -9.20 -37.53
C TYR A 211 35.43 -9.06 -37.16
N ARG A 212 35.77 -8.98 -35.86
CA ARG A 212 37.17 -8.93 -35.41
C ARG A 212 37.93 -10.23 -35.67
N PHE A 213 37.27 -11.37 -35.49
CA PHE A 213 37.89 -12.68 -35.73
C PHE A 213 38.22 -12.85 -37.22
N ASP A 214 37.29 -12.48 -38.10
CA ASP A 214 37.49 -12.51 -39.56
C ASP A 214 38.67 -11.64 -40.02
N ARG A 215 38.86 -10.47 -39.39
CA ARG A 215 39.93 -9.52 -39.73
C ARG A 215 41.24 -9.73 -38.96
N GLY A 216 41.35 -10.77 -38.13
CA GLY A 216 42.57 -11.08 -37.38
C GLY A 216 42.95 -10.07 -36.27
N HIS A 217 42.04 -9.16 -35.89
CA HIS A 217 42.29 -8.13 -34.88
C HIS A 217 41.92 -8.61 -33.47
N TRP A 218 42.65 -9.60 -32.98
CA TRP A 218 42.41 -10.23 -31.67
C TRP A 218 43.02 -9.47 -30.48
N ARG A 219 43.86 -8.45 -30.72
CA ARG A 219 44.47 -7.59 -29.69
C ARG A 219 43.81 -6.20 -29.65
N LEU A 220 43.69 -5.63 -28.45
CA LEU A 220 43.20 -4.27 -28.20
C LEU A 220 44.35 -3.27 -28.47
N GLU A 221 44.40 -2.69 -29.66
CA GLU A 221 45.40 -1.70 -30.08
C GLU A 221 44.69 -0.40 -30.47
N ASN A 222 44.39 0.46 -29.48
CA ASN A 222 43.86 1.84 -29.56
C ASN A 222 43.37 2.28 -30.96
N SER A 223 42.24 1.74 -31.38
CA SER A 223 41.63 1.98 -32.69
C SER A 223 40.21 2.54 -32.55
N ASP A 224 39.61 3.10 -33.61
CA ASP A 224 38.21 3.58 -33.65
C ASP A 224 37.19 2.55 -33.11
N TRP A 225 37.55 1.27 -33.13
CA TRP A 225 36.79 0.16 -32.56
C TRP A 225 36.70 0.16 -31.04
N ASP A 226 37.73 0.64 -30.34
CA ASP A 226 37.74 0.72 -28.87
C ASP A 226 36.77 1.82 -28.39
N ALA A 227 36.54 2.86 -29.21
CA ALA A 227 35.52 3.86 -28.96
C ALA A 227 34.10 3.27 -29.00
N TRP A 228 33.80 2.34 -29.91
CA TRP A 228 32.49 1.67 -29.96
C TRP A 228 32.25 0.71 -28.79
N ILE A 229 33.29 0.02 -28.31
CA ILE A 229 33.21 -0.77 -27.07
C ILE A 229 32.95 0.16 -25.88
N LEU A 230 33.61 1.33 -25.84
CA LEU A 230 33.36 2.36 -24.84
C LEU A 230 31.93 2.89 -24.89
N VAL A 231 31.37 3.10 -26.08
CA VAL A 231 29.97 3.52 -26.28
C VAL A 231 29.00 2.46 -25.74
N ILE A 232 29.22 1.18 -26.03
CA ILE A 232 28.40 0.07 -25.50
C ILE A 232 28.50 0.00 -23.96
N LEU A 233 29.69 0.20 -23.40
CA LEU A 233 29.92 0.25 -21.95
C LEU A 233 29.27 1.48 -21.30
N ILE A 234 29.33 2.66 -21.94
CA ILE A 234 28.71 3.90 -21.44
C ILE A 234 27.18 3.81 -21.50
N PHE A 235 26.60 3.28 -22.58
CA PHE A 235 25.15 3.09 -22.67
C PHE A 235 24.64 2.04 -21.69
N SER A 236 25.38 0.94 -21.49
CA SER A 236 25.03 -0.06 -20.48
C SER A 236 25.20 0.47 -19.05
N LEU A 237 26.21 1.30 -18.80
CA LEU A 237 26.41 2.00 -17.52
C LEU A 237 25.31 3.05 -17.27
N GLY A 238 24.92 3.82 -18.28
CA GLY A 238 23.84 4.79 -18.22
C GLY A 238 22.49 4.14 -17.95
N PHE A 239 22.24 2.97 -18.56
CA PHE A 239 21.07 2.15 -18.29
C PHE A 239 21.07 1.57 -16.87
N ILE A 240 22.24 1.13 -16.37
CA ILE A 240 22.41 0.70 -14.98
C ILE A 240 22.18 1.87 -14.01
N MET A 241 22.70 3.05 -14.32
CA MET A 241 22.57 4.27 -13.51
C MET A 241 21.13 4.77 -13.44
N ALA A 242 20.39 4.80 -14.54
CA ALA A 242 18.97 5.17 -14.57
C ALA A 242 18.06 4.20 -13.76
N PHE A 243 18.55 2.99 -13.49
CA PHE A 243 17.84 1.98 -12.70
C PHE A 243 18.32 1.88 -11.25
N LEU A 244 19.56 2.31 -10.97
CA LEU A 244 20.13 2.44 -9.63
C LEU A 244 19.70 3.76 -8.98
N ASN A 245 19.45 4.80 -9.77
CA ASN A 245 18.89 6.08 -9.35
C ASN A 245 17.43 6.15 -9.82
N PRO A 246 16.46 5.78 -8.95
CA PRO A 246 15.06 5.92 -9.30
C PRO A 246 14.72 7.39 -9.65
N PRO A 247 13.83 7.64 -10.63
CA PRO A 247 13.43 8.99 -11.04
C PRO A 247 12.99 9.86 -9.85
N GLU A 248 13.24 11.18 -9.92
CA GLU A 248 12.81 12.14 -8.88
C GLU A 248 11.30 12.15 -8.63
N GLU A 249 10.48 11.66 -9.56
CA GLU A 249 9.04 11.44 -9.34
C GLU A 249 8.74 10.44 -8.20
N PHE A 250 9.69 9.58 -7.83
CA PHE A 250 9.61 8.67 -6.67
C PHE A 250 10.28 9.25 -5.41
N ALA A 251 10.71 10.52 -5.44
CA ALA A 251 11.43 11.19 -4.35
C ALA A 251 10.57 11.62 -3.16
N GLU A 252 9.25 11.38 -3.17
CA GLU A 252 8.36 11.70 -2.03
C GLU A 252 8.65 10.91 -0.74
N GLY A 253 9.69 10.06 -0.75
CA GLY A 253 10.44 9.66 0.44
C GLY A 253 9.62 8.87 1.47
N ARG A 254 10.27 8.56 2.60
CA ARG A 254 9.73 7.80 3.74
C ARG A 254 8.29 8.20 4.14
N GLN A 255 7.94 9.48 4.02
CA GLN A 255 6.63 10.02 4.39
C GLN A 255 5.49 9.44 3.55
N GLN A 256 5.67 9.29 2.24
CA GLN A 256 4.62 8.74 1.38
C GLN A 256 4.38 7.25 1.63
N LEU A 257 5.44 6.49 1.92
CA LEU A 257 5.33 5.09 2.35
C LEU A 257 4.59 4.98 3.69
N LEU A 258 4.93 5.83 4.67
CA LEU A 258 4.24 5.89 5.96
C LEU A 258 2.76 6.24 5.79
N ARG A 259 2.42 7.16 4.88
CA ARG A 259 1.02 7.50 4.55
C ARG A 259 0.27 6.31 3.96
N LYS A 260 0.84 5.65 2.95
CA LYS A 260 0.28 4.43 2.35
C LYS A 260 0.10 3.33 3.39
N ALA A 261 1.12 3.10 4.23
CA ALA A 261 1.10 2.14 5.31
C ALA A 261 -0.05 2.44 6.28
N LEU A 262 -0.16 3.68 6.74
CA LEU A 262 -1.16 4.09 7.72
C LEU A 262 -2.58 3.84 7.20
N ILE A 263 -2.90 4.33 5.99
CA ILE A 263 -4.24 4.16 5.41
C ILE A 263 -4.56 2.69 5.14
N ASN A 264 -3.59 1.92 4.63
CA ASN A 264 -3.78 0.50 4.40
C ASN A 264 -3.99 -0.28 5.71
N ASN A 265 -3.28 0.07 6.78
CA ASN A 265 -3.44 -0.56 8.09
C ASN A 265 -4.76 -0.17 8.78
N ILE A 266 -5.24 1.07 8.59
CA ILE A 266 -6.58 1.48 9.02
C ILE A 266 -7.67 0.64 8.31
N ASN A 267 -7.52 0.41 7.01
CA ASN A 267 -8.45 -0.45 6.28
C ASN A 267 -8.32 -1.93 6.66
N LEU A 268 -7.12 -2.39 7.03
CA LEU A 268 -6.93 -3.73 7.56
C LEU A 268 -7.70 -3.94 8.87
N VAL A 269 -7.60 -3.04 9.85
CA VAL A 269 -8.33 -3.22 11.13
C VAL A 269 -9.84 -3.24 10.95
N ARG A 270 -10.37 -2.46 9.99
CA ARG A 270 -11.80 -2.47 9.64
C ARG A 270 -12.29 -3.87 9.25
N LEU A 271 -11.51 -4.62 8.48
CA LEU A 271 -11.84 -5.98 8.02
C LEU A 271 -11.70 -7.07 9.10
N ARG A 272 -11.12 -6.75 10.26
CA ARG A 272 -10.82 -7.74 11.31
C ARG A 272 -11.83 -7.72 12.45
N GLY A 273 -12.24 -8.87 12.96
CA GLY A 273 -13.10 -8.98 14.12
C GLY A 273 -12.46 -8.38 15.38
N ALA A 274 -13.28 -7.69 16.16
CA ALA A 274 -12.93 -7.16 17.47
C ALA A 274 -14.15 -7.34 18.40
N ALA A 275 -13.92 -7.85 19.61
CA ALA A 275 -15.00 -7.98 20.60
C ALA A 275 -15.40 -6.61 21.16
N ASP A 276 -14.41 -5.75 21.41
CA ASP A 276 -14.56 -4.34 21.70
C ASP A 276 -14.16 -3.51 20.47
N LEU A 277 -15.02 -2.59 20.01
CA LEU A 277 -14.74 -1.76 18.84
C LEU A 277 -13.53 -0.84 19.03
N ARG A 278 -13.17 -0.49 20.27
CA ARG A 278 -11.98 0.32 20.60
C ARG A 278 -10.69 -0.40 20.21
N ASP A 279 -10.69 -1.73 20.21
CA ASP A 279 -9.54 -2.54 19.84
C ASP A 279 -9.15 -2.36 18.37
N LYS A 280 -10.06 -1.88 17.51
CA LYS A 280 -9.74 -1.49 16.12
C LYS A 280 -8.63 -0.44 16.07
N VAL A 281 -8.62 0.46 17.04
CA VAL A 281 -7.57 1.49 17.21
C VAL A 281 -6.42 0.95 18.04
N PHE A 282 -6.71 0.31 19.18
CA PHE A 282 -5.67 -0.13 20.11
C PHE A 282 -4.76 -1.22 19.53
N ALA A 283 -5.25 -2.02 18.58
CA ALA A 283 -4.41 -2.95 17.83
C ALA A 283 -3.37 -2.26 16.93
N LEU A 284 -3.53 -0.97 16.58
CA LEU A 284 -2.51 -0.21 15.86
C LEU A 284 -1.57 0.58 16.79
N TYR A 285 -1.98 0.80 18.05
CA TYR A 285 -1.28 1.65 19.00
C TYR A 285 0.22 1.34 19.12
N GLY A 286 0.58 0.06 19.34
CA GLY A 286 1.98 -0.34 19.54
C GLY A 286 2.86 -0.06 18.32
N ALA A 287 2.37 -0.39 17.13
CA ALA A 287 3.09 -0.16 15.89
C ALA A 287 3.20 1.34 15.56
N PHE A 288 2.14 2.11 15.75
CA PHE A 288 2.12 3.52 15.43
C PHE A 288 3.00 4.34 16.40
N ARG A 289 3.00 3.98 17.70
CA ARG A 289 3.93 4.54 18.68
C ARG A 289 5.38 4.24 18.30
N ALA A 290 5.67 3.03 17.84
CA ALA A 290 7.01 2.66 17.38
C ALA A 290 7.46 3.43 16.11
N LEU A 291 6.52 3.87 15.28
CA LEU A 291 6.76 4.78 14.14
C LEU A 291 7.00 6.25 14.56
N GLY A 292 6.77 6.60 15.83
CA GLY A 292 6.90 7.96 16.35
C GLY A 292 5.62 8.78 16.33
N ILE A 293 4.45 8.14 16.17
CA ILE A 293 3.14 8.80 16.29
C ILE A 293 2.81 8.92 17.77
N ALA A 294 2.58 10.15 18.24
CA ALA A 294 2.16 10.43 19.61
C ALA A 294 0.67 10.10 19.79
N LEU A 295 0.37 8.84 20.08
CA LEU A 295 -0.98 8.37 20.40
C LEU A 295 -1.24 8.41 21.91
N ASP A 296 -2.49 8.68 22.28
CA ASP A 296 -2.95 8.60 23.67
C ASP A 296 -2.98 7.15 24.15
N ASP A 297 -2.72 6.93 25.43
CA ASP A 297 -2.68 5.58 26.00
C ASP A 297 -4.06 4.91 25.94
N PRO A 298 -4.13 3.60 25.61
CA PRO A 298 -5.40 2.86 25.60
C PRO A 298 -6.09 2.83 26.97
N GLU A 299 -7.26 3.45 27.04
CA GLU A 299 -8.09 3.54 28.24
C GLU A 299 -9.48 2.93 27.98
N TYR A 300 -9.90 1.98 28.82
CA TYR A 300 -11.19 1.29 28.68
C TYR A 300 -12.27 1.78 29.66
N GLU A 301 -11.90 2.44 30.75
CA GLU A 301 -12.82 2.74 31.87
C GLU A 301 -13.75 3.93 31.59
N HIS A 302 -13.23 5.00 30.96
CA HIS A 302 -13.97 6.26 30.79
C HIS A 302 -14.14 6.69 29.32
N SER A 303 -13.49 5.98 28.40
CA SER A 303 -13.46 6.36 26.99
C SER A 303 -14.54 5.63 26.20
N THR A 304 -15.43 6.37 25.55
CA THR A 304 -16.39 5.80 24.59
C THR A 304 -15.69 5.43 23.27
N VAL A 305 -16.34 4.61 22.44
CA VAL A 305 -15.82 4.27 21.10
C VAL A 305 -15.64 5.54 20.25
N ALA A 306 -16.59 6.47 20.34
CA ALA A 306 -16.54 7.74 19.63
C ALA A 306 -15.32 8.57 20.05
N ASP A 307 -15.04 8.68 21.35
CA ASP A 307 -13.88 9.41 21.87
C ASP A 307 -12.56 8.82 21.39
N VAL A 308 -12.48 7.48 21.33
CA VAL A 308 -11.27 6.78 20.87
C VAL A 308 -11.03 7.01 19.39
N PHE A 309 -12.07 6.90 18.55
CA PHE A 309 -11.94 7.13 17.11
C PHE A 309 -11.58 8.59 16.80
N PHE A 310 -12.24 9.53 17.48
CA PHE A 310 -11.99 10.95 17.34
C PHE A 310 -10.55 11.33 17.73
N ARG A 311 -10.09 10.91 18.92
CA ARG A 311 -8.70 11.17 19.38
C ARG A 311 -7.69 10.58 18.41
N PHE A 312 -7.90 9.34 17.97
CA PHE A 312 -7.00 8.66 17.04
C PHE A 312 -6.85 9.40 15.71
N VAL A 313 -7.97 9.77 15.07
CA VAL A 313 -7.96 10.47 13.78
C VAL A 313 -7.32 11.84 13.91
N ARG A 314 -7.61 12.57 14.99
CA ARG A 314 -6.96 13.85 15.30
C ARG A 314 -5.44 13.72 15.38
N ARG A 315 -4.92 12.75 16.16
CA ARG A 315 -3.48 12.52 16.30
C ARG A 315 -2.80 12.18 14.96
N ILE A 316 -3.50 11.48 14.07
CA ILE A 316 -2.99 11.17 12.73
C ILE A 316 -2.86 12.42 11.87
N ILE A 317 -3.89 13.26 11.85
CA ILE A 317 -3.89 14.52 11.09
C ILE A 317 -2.75 15.42 11.57
N GLU A 318 -2.62 15.58 12.90
CA GLU A 318 -1.55 16.37 13.53
C GLU A 318 -0.16 15.82 13.19
N TRP A 319 0.02 14.49 13.20
CA TRP A 319 1.32 13.87 12.95
C TRP A 319 1.74 13.91 11.47
N GLN A 320 0.82 13.63 10.53
CA GLN A 320 1.14 13.62 9.10
C GLN A 320 1.19 15.00 8.47
N ASN A 321 0.61 16.00 9.15
CA ASN A 321 0.21 17.28 8.57
C ASN A 321 -0.45 17.05 7.20
N ASN A 322 -1.49 16.20 7.18
CA ASN A 322 -2.17 15.73 5.98
C ASN A 322 -3.64 15.40 6.27
N LEU A 323 -4.53 15.72 5.32
CA LEU A 323 -5.97 15.52 5.39
C LEU A 323 -6.46 14.27 4.63
N ASP A 324 -5.57 13.45 4.07
CA ASP A 324 -5.91 12.23 3.33
C ASP A 324 -6.82 11.27 4.11
N ILE A 325 -6.84 11.32 5.45
CA ILE A 325 -7.75 10.50 6.27
C ILE A 325 -9.23 10.87 6.06
N LEU A 326 -9.54 12.10 5.60
CA LEU A 326 -10.89 12.52 5.24
C LEU A 326 -11.48 11.68 4.09
N ILE A 327 -10.62 11.13 3.24
CA ILE A 327 -11.03 10.19 2.18
C ILE A 327 -11.68 8.96 2.80
N GLU A 328 -11.23 8.54 3.98
CA GLU A 328 -11.77 7.38 4.70
C GLU A 328 -13.08 7.69 5.46
N ALA A 329 -13.45 8.98 5.59
CA ALA A 329 -14.67 9.46 6.24
C ALA A 329 -15.88 9.53 5.29
N SER A 330 -15.79 8.90 4.11
CA SER A 330 -16.75 9.07 3.02
C SER A 330 -18.01 8.21 3.11
N LEU A 331 -18.47 7.93 4.33
CA LEU A 331 -19.63 7.10 4.67
C LEU A 331 -20.33 7.65 5.92
N LEU A 332 -21.42 6.99 6.33
CA LEU A 332 -22.08 7.25 7.61
C LEU A 332 -21.05 7.23 8.75
N SER A 333 -21.00 8.32 9.52
CA SER A 333 -20.15 8.45 10.69
C SER A 333 -20.62 7.54 11.83
N TYR A 334 -19.71 7.24 12.75
CA TYR A 334 -20.07 6.52 13.96
C TYR A 334 -20.93 7.42 14.87
N PRO A 335 -21.99 6.90 15.52
CA PRO A 335 -22.82 7.73 16.39
C PRO A 335 -21.99 8.42 17.47
N GLY A 336 -22.11 9.75 17.58
CA GLY A 336 -21.35 10.57 18.54
C GLY A 336 -19.98 11.05 18.05
N THR A 337 -19.54 10.69 16.84
CA THR A 337 -18.35 11.27 16.23
C THR A 337 -18.71 12.34 15.18
N PRO A 338 -17.87 13.38 15.02
CA PRO A 338 -17.95 14.29 13.88
C PRO A 338 -17.92 13.56 12.53
N THR A 339 -18.53 14.13 11.50
CA THR A 339 -18.64 13.44 10.19
C THR A 339 -17.30 13.29 9.46
N TRP A 340 -16.32 14.13 9.78
CA TRP A 340 -14.96 14.02 9.26
C TRP A 340 -14.14 12.89 9.91
N VAL A 341 -14.65 12.25 10.97
CA VAL A 341 -14.02 11.11 11.62
C VAL A 341 -14.48 9.82 10.91
N PRO A 342 -13.58 9.05 10.29
CA PRO A 342 -13.93 7.77 9.70
C PRO A 342 -14.50 6.77 10.71
N ASP A 343 -15.60 6.10 10.34
CA ASP A 343 -16.07 4.93 11.07
C ASP A 343 -15.09 3.76 10.84
N LEU A 344 -14.46 3.28 11.93
CA LEU A 344 -13.53 2.16 11.91
C LEU A 344 -14.20 0.82 12.25
N SER A 345 -15.50 0.83 12.57
CA SER A 345 -16.27 -0.37 12.91
C SER A 345 -16.73 -1.16 11.68
N ARG A 346 -16.83 -0.50 10.52
CA ARG A 346 -17.37 -1.07 9.28
C ARG A 346 -16.30 -1.24 8.21
N GLU A 347 -16.53 -2.22 7.33
CA GLU A 347 -15.71 -2.37 6.13
C GLU A 347 -15.90 -1.18 5.20
N TYR A 348 -14.80 -0.70 4.62
CA TYR A 348 -14.83 0.37 3.65
C TYR A 348 -14.09 -0.04 2.38
N HIS A 349 -14.78 0.04 1.25
CA HIS A 349 -14.17 -0.20 -0.05
C HIS A 349 -14.04 1.11 -0.83
N ARG A 350 -12.82 1.63 -0.90
CA ARG A 350 -12.47 2.76 -1.77
C ARG A 350 -11.81 2.28 -3.05
N TRP A 351 -12.04 3.03 -4.12
CA TRP A 351 -11.22 2.98 -5.33
C TRP A 351 -9.83 3.59 -5.14
N GLU A 352 -8.94 3.28 -6.10
CA GLU A 352 -7.57 3.81 -6.16
C GLU A 352 -7.59 5.33 -6.42
N VAL A 353 -7.20 6.11 -5.41
CA VAL A 353 -7.16 7.59 -5.46
C VAL A 353 -5.74 8.17 -5.54
N GLN A 354 -4.70 7.32 -5.51
CA GLN A 354 -3.31 7.75 -5.35
C GLN A 354 -2.77 8.61 -6.51
N ARG A 355 -3.42 8.56 -7.68
CA ARG A 355 -2.96 9.24 -8.91
C ARG A 355 -3.49 10.65 -9.05
N PHE A 356 -4.57 10.97 -8.34
CA PHE A 356 -5.27 12.25 -8.48
C PHE A 356 -4.56 13.36 -7.70
N LYS A 357 -4.72 14.59 -8.18
CA LYS A 357 -4.17 15.83 -7.61
C LYS A 357 -5.18 16.96 -7.73
N ALA A 358 -6.40 16.73 -7.21
CA ALA A 358 -7.51 17.66 -7.40
C ALA A 358 -7.26 19.06 -6.80
N ALA A 359 -6.52 19.17 -5.69
CA ALA A 359 -6.06 20.44 -5.13
C ALA A 359 -4.61 20.80 -5.56
N GLY A 360 -4.13 20.26 -6.68
CA GLY A 360 -2.78 20.46 -7.18
C GLY A 360 -1.68 20.02 -6.20
N SER A 361 -0.68 20.88 -6.01
CA SER A 361 0.42 20.73 -5.05
C SER A 361 0.22 21.58 -3.79
N SER A 362 -1.01 22.03 -3.51
CA SER A 362 -1.31 22.87 -2.37
C SER A 362 -0.93 22.18 -1.05
N ALA A 363 -0.43 22.96 -0.09
CA ALA A 363 -0.22 22.48 1.26
C ALA A 363 -1.55 22.38 2.01
N PRO A 364 -1.71 21.42 2.93
CA PRO A 364 -2.90 21.36 3.77
C PRO A 364 -2.96 22.59 4.69
N ASN A 365 -4.13 23.22 4.74
CA ASN A 365 -4.41 24.36 5.61
C ASN A 365 -5.65 24.04 6.44
N PHE A 366 -5.41 23.75 7.72
CA PHE A 366 -6.47 23.39 8.66
C PHE A 366 -6.16 23.94 10.05
N THR A 367 -7.22 24.19 10.79
CA THR A 367 -7.17 24.52 12.22
C THR A 367 -8.19 23.66 12.95
N TYR A 368 -7.91 23.41 14.21
CA TYR A 368 -8.74 22.55 15.03
C TYR A 368 -9.47 23.37 16.08
N LEU A 369 -10.79 23.23 16.09
CA LEU A 369 -11.68 23.75 17.13
C LEU A 369 -12.33 22.55 17.84
N VAL A 370 -12.93 22.75 19.00
CA VAL A 370 -13.55 21.67 19.78
C VAL A 370 -14.59 20.94 18.94
N GLY A 371 -14.27 19.71 18.50
CA GLY A 371 -15.15 18.89 17.66
C GLY A 371 -15.17 19.25 16.17
N ILE A 372 -14.60 20.40 15.77
CA ILE A 372 -14.70 20.94 14.41
C ILE A 372 -13.32 20.99 13.75
N LEU A 373 -13.23 20.41 12.56
CA LEU A 373 -12.05 20.52 11.71
C LEU A 373 -12.27 21.63 10.67
N ARG A 374 -11.67 22.79 10.89
CA ARG A 374 -11.76 23.94 9.98
C ARG A 374 -10.70 23.80 8.89
N THR A 375 -11.11 23.71 7.64
CA THR A 375 -10.21 23.50 6.48
C THR A 375 -10.37 24.59 5.43
N ALA A 376 -9.28 24.99 4.78
CA ALA A 376 -9.36 25.91 3.65
C ALA A 376 -9.64 25.13 2.35
N GLY A 377 -10.50 25.65 1.50
CA GLY A 377 -10.84 25.01 0.23
C GLY A 377 -11.46 25.95 -0.79
N LEU A 378 -11.80 25.39 -1.95
CA LEU A 378 -12.49 26.06 -3.04
C LEU A 378 -13.83 25.36 -3.30
N LEU A 379 -14.92 26.13 -3.25
CA LEU A 379 -16.23 25.67 -3.71
C LEU A 379 -16.22 25.60 -5.24
N VAL A 380 -16.44 24.40 -5.79
CA VAL A 380 -16.40 24.17 -7.24
C VAL A 380 -17.77 24.38 -7.86
N ASP A 381 -18.79 23.71 -7.33
CA ASP A 381 -20.17 23.71 -7.82
C ASP A 381 -21.11 23.04 -6.78
N MET A 382 -22.42 23.03 -7.04
CA MET A 382 -23.46 22.42 -6.23
C MET A 382 -24.18 21.31 -6.98
N VAL A 383 -24.51 20.22 -6.28
CA VAL A 383 -25.24 19.07 -6.81
C VAL A 383 -26.71 19.41 -7.05
N THR A 384 -27.24 19.02 -8.21
CA THR A 384 -28.66 19.24 -8.58
C THR A 384 -29.44 17.95 -8.77
N LYS A 385 -28.81 16.94 -9.37
CA LYS A 385 -29.43 15.64 -9.65
C LYS A 385 -28.55 14.53 -9.15
N THR A 386 -29.19 13.48 -8.63
CA THR A 386 -28.53 12.31 -8.06
C THR A 386 -29.25 11.04 -8.51
N TRP A 387 -28.50 9.99 -8.78
CA TRP A 387 -29.06 8.68 -9.07
C TRP A 387 -28.15 7.58 -8.52
N ALA A 388 -28.76 6.47 -8.08
CA ALA A 388 -28.03 5.31 -7.63
C ALA A 388 -27.45 4.54 -8.82
N VAL A 389 -26.22 4.04 -8.68
CA VAL A 389 -25.60 3.12 -9.65
C VAL A 389 -25.90 1.68 -9.20
N GLU A 390 -25.86 0.71 -10.12
CA GLU A 390 -26.06 -0.72 -9.84
C GLU A 390 -25.14 -1.30 -8.73
N SER A 391 -24.07 -0.59 -8.34
CA SER A 391 -23.22 -0.98 -7.22
C SER A 391 -23.69 -0.35 -5.90
N LYS A 392 -23.86 -1.17 -4.86
CA LYS A 392 -24.36 -0.81 -3.50
C LYS A 392 -23.70 0.40 -2.78
N TRP A 393 -22.61 0.96 -3.28
CA TRP A 393 -21.78 1.96 -2.57
C TRP A 393 -21.35 3.12 -3.47
N LYS A 394 -22.07 3.38 -4.56
CA LYS A 394 -21.76 4.49 -5.48
C LYS A 394 -23.01 5.26 -5.84
N TYR A 395 -22.94 6.57 -5.65
CA TYR A 395 -23.97 7.51 -6.03
C TYR A 395 -23.41 8.44 -7.10
N SER A 396 -24.10 8.50 -8.24
CA SER A 396 -23.77 9.45 -9.29
C SER A 396 -24.50 10.75 -9.07
N PHE A 397 -23.88 11.84 -9.50
CA PHE A 397 -24.46 13.17 -9.40
C PHE A 397 -24.12 14.04 -10.61
N LEU A 398 -24.94 15.07 -10.81
CA LEU A 398 -24.75 16.14 -11.77
C LEU A 398 -24.80 17.49 -11.05
N THR A 399 -23.88 18.39 -11.37
CA THR A 399 -23.82 19.74 -10.78
C THR A 399 -24.57 20.79 -11.61
N ASN A 400 -24.79 21.97 -11.03
CA ASN A 400 -25.60 23.02 -11.64
C ASN A 400 -24.87 23.80 -12.74
N GLU A 401 -23.96 24.69 -12.32
CA GLU A 401 -23.46 25.77 -13.17
C GLU A 401 -22.48 25.24 -14.22
N LYS A 402 -21.59 24.35 -13.79
CA LYS A 402 -20.53 23.79 -14.64
C LYS A 402 -20.90 22.44 -15.24
N ARG A 403 -22.06 21.88 -14.85
CA ARG A 403 -22.60 20.59 -15.32
C ARG A 403 -21.60 19.44 -15.22
N TYR A 404 -20.83 19.41 -14.14
CA TYR A 404 -19.92 18.31 -13.88
C TYR A 404 -20.71 17.04 -13.57
N GLU A 405 -20.24 15.94 -14.13
CA GLU A 405 -20.70 14.60 -13.81
C GLU A 405 -19.67 13.93 -12.87
N GLY A 406 -20.16 13.36 -11.77
CA GLY A 406 -19.31 12.75 -10.78
C GLY A 406 -19.96 11.57 -10.07
N VAL A 407 -19.12 10.84 -9.33
CA VAL A 407 -19.52 9.69 -8.51
C VAL A 407 -18.91 9.84 -7.12
N THR A 408 -19.69 9.57 -6.08
CA THR A 408 -19.25 9.58 -4.68
C THR A 408 -19.60 8.26 -3.98
N SER A 409 -18.93 7.97 -2.86
CA SER A 409 -19.23 6.80 -2.02
C SER A 409 -20.31 7.04 -0.97
N GLY A 410 -20.62 8.31 -0.66
CA GLY A 410 -21.62 8.68 0.33
C GLY A 410 -22.99 8.99 -0.27
N PRO A 411 -24.07 8.99 0.54
CA PRO A 411 -25.43 9.29 0.07
C PRO A 411 -25.59 10.79 -0.25
N VAL A 412 -25.21 11.16 -1.47
CA VAL A 412 -25.35 12.52 -2.01
C VAL A 412 -26.80 12.85 -2.33
N GLN A 413 -27.17 14.11 -2.16
CA GLN A 413 -28.47 14.67 -2.50
C GLN A 413 -28.33 16.03 -3.20
N ALA A 414 -29.42 16.53 -3.76
CA ALA A 414 -29.47 17.88 -4.32
C ALA A 414 -29.22 18.92 -3.21
N GLY A 415 -28.40 19.93 -3.51
CA GLY A 415 -27.95 20.96 -2.57
C GLY A 415 -26.60 20.65 -1.90
N ASP A 416 -26.06 19.43 -2.04
CA ASP A 416 -24.71 19.12 -1.57
C ASP A 416 -23.65 19.88 -2.40
N LEU A 417 -22.54 20.24 -1.77
CA LEU A 417 -21.48 21.05 -2.35
C LEU A 417 -20.29 20.20 -2.79
N ILE A 418 -19.70 20.51 -3.94
CA ILE A 418 -18.43 19.92 -4.40
C ILE A 418 -17.31 20.87 -4.04
N VAL A 419 -16.40 20.43 -3.17
CA VAL A 419 -15.35 21.26 -2.60
C VAL A 419 -13.99 20.61 -2.84
N LEU A 420 -13.02 21.40 -3.29
CA LEU A 420 -11.61 21.03 -3.29
C LEU A 420 -11.00 21.52 -1.98
N ILE A 421 -10.50 20.61 -1.14
CA ILE A 421 -9.85 20.97 0.12
C ILE A 421 -8.35 21.08 -0.10
N SER A 422 -7.72 22.14 0.42
CA SER A 422 -6.29 22.38 0.31
C SER A 422 -5.49 21.19 0.85
N GLY A 423 -4.52 20.71 0.09
CA GLY A 423 -3.71 19.53 0.43
C GLY A 423 -4.40 18.18 0.25
N LEU A 424 -5.66 18.14 -0.23
CA LEU A 424 -6.36 16.90 -0.51
C LEU A 424 -6.30 16.53 -2.01
N ARG A 425 -6.16 15.22 -2.28
CA ARG A 425 -5.94 14.72 -3.65
C ARG A 425 -7.22 14.50 -4.45
N VAL A 426 -8.38 14.56 -3.80
CA VAL A 426 -9.68 14.30 -4.40
C VAL A 426 -10.70 15.37 -3.97
N PRO A 427 -11.70 15.68 -4.81
CA PRO A 427 -12.84 16.48 -4.39
C PRO A 427 -13.64 15.80 -3.26
N MET A 428 -14.23 16.61 -2.38
CA MET A 428 -15.12 16.18 -1.32
C MET A 428 -16.53 16.71 -1.54
N VAL A 429 -17.52 15.89 -1.20
CA VAL A 429 -18.93 16.28 -1.14
C VAL A 429 -19.24 16.68 0.30
N LEU A 430 -19.67 17.93 0.48
CA LEU A 430 -20.04 18.50 1.78
C LEU A 430 -21.51 18.90 1.81
N ARG A 431 -22.17 18.73 2.96
CA ARG A 431 -23.56 19.13 3.17
C ARG A 431 -23.64 20.19 4.26
N GLY A 432 -24.24 21.34 3.97
CA GLY A 432 -24.44 22.38 4.98
C GLY A 432 -25.42 21.91 6.06
N VAL A 433 -25.01 21.98 7.33
CA VAL A 433 -25.83 21.64 8.50
C VAL A 433 -25.57 22.67 9.59
N GLY A 434 -26.56 23.52 9.88
CA GLY A 434 -26.41 24.65 10.80
C GLY A 434 -25.33 25.62 10.30
N GLU A 435 -24.40 25.98 11.17
CA GLU A 435 -23.25 26.86 10.88
C GLU A 435 -22.04 26.11 10.28
N GLY A 436 -22.14 24.78 10.10
CA GLY A 436 -21.03 23.94 9.65
C GLY A 436 -21.37 23.06 8.46
N TYR A 437 -20.47 22.13 8.17
CA TYR A 437 -20.57 21.20 7.05
C TYR A 437 -20.35 19.77 7.50
N GLN A 438 -21.21 18.87 7.02
CA GLN A 438 -21.03 17.43 7.14
C GLN A 438 -20.26 16.88 5.94
N VAL A 439 -19.31 15.99 6.21
CA VAL A 439 -18.60 15.23 5.18
C VAL A 439 -19.50 14.10 4.69
N ILE A 440 -19.94 14.17 3.44
CA ILE A 440 -20.73 13.10 2.80
C ILE A 440 -19.78 12.09 2.18
N GLY A 441 -18.72 12.57 1.51
CA GLY A 441 -17.60 11.73 1.12
C GLY A 441 -16.82 12.21 -0.09
N MET A 442 -15.77 11.46 -0.43
CA MET A 442 -14.96 11.74 -1.61
C MET A 442 -15.79 11.62 -2.88
N ALA A 443 -15.45 12.42 -3.88
CA ALA A 443 -15.99 12.33 -5.21
C ALA A 443 -14.88 12.11 -6.23
N LYS A 444 -15.22 11.42 -7.32
CA LYS A 444 -14.48 11.53 -8.58
C LYS A 444 -15.37 12.27 -9.55
N VAL A 445 -14.85 13.38 -10.06
CA VAL A 445 -15.60 14.29 -10.90
C VAL A 445 -14.82 14.49 -12.18
N LYS A 446 -15.49 14.33 -13.32
CA LYS A 446 -14.83 14.40 -14.62
C LYS A 446 -14.31 15.82 -14.87
N GLY A 447 -13.01 15.93 -15.15
CA GLY A 447 -12.36 17.20 -15.52
C GLY A 447 -11.93 18.09 -14.36
N ILE A 448 -11.84 17.56 -13.12
CA ILE A 448 -11.27 18.28 -11.96
C ILE A 448 -10.30 17.43 -11.11
N MET A 449 -10.00 16.20 -11.54
CA MET A 449 -9.22 15.24 -10.71
C MET A 449 -7.73 15.51 -10.71
N ASP A 450 -7.23 16.25 -11.70
CA ASP A 450 -5.82 16.46 -11.96
C ASP A 450 -5.42 17.95 -11.75
N GLY A 451 -6.25 18.69 -11.02
CA GLY A 451 -5.99 20.07 -10.60
C GLY A 451 -6.59 21.13 -11.51
N GLU A 452 -7.39 20.76 -12.50
CA GLU A 452 -7.90 21.66 -13.54
C GLU A 452 -8.80 22.78 -12.98
N ALA A 453 -9.44 22.53 -11.84
CA ALA A 453 -10.29 23.51 -11.15
C ALA A 453 -9.62 24.16 -9.93
N TRP A 454 -8.36 23.84 -9.65
CA TRP A 454 -7.62 24.44 -8.54
C TRP A 454 -6.82 25.65 -9.02
N ASP A 455 -7.02 26.77 -8.34
CA ASP A 455 -6.30 28.03 -8.62
C ASP A 455 -5.73 28.58 -7.31
N ASP A 456 -4.41 28.70 -7.21
CA ASP A 456 -3.72 29.19 -6.01
C ASP A 456 -3.93 30.69 -5.75
N GLU A 457 -4.32 31.47 -6.75
CA GLU A 457 -4.56 32.92 -6.62
C GLU A 457 -5.95 33.24 -6.03
N VAL A 458 -6.88 32.29 -6.11
CA VAL A 458 -8.24 32.46 -5.58
C VAL A 458 -8.25 32.31 -4.06
N LEU A 459 -8.84 33.30 -3.38
CA LEU A 459 -9.01 33.28 -1.93
C LEU A 459 -9.83 32.05 -1.51
N LYS A 460 -9.26 31.27 -0.58
CA LYS A 460 -9.86 30.02 -0.12
C LYS A 460 -10.92 30.30 0.94
N THR A 461 -12.07 29.66 0.80
CA THR A 461 -13.13 29.69 1.80
C THR A 461 -12.78 28.73 2.93
N MET A 462 -13.11 29.10 4.16
CA MET A 462 -12.96 28.23 5.32
C MET A 462 -14.24 27.38 5.48
N PHE A 463 -14.07 26.06 5.56
CA PHE A 463 -15.13 25.09 5.76
C PHE A 463 -14.98 24.45 7.14
N ASP A 464 -15.99 24.62 7.99
CA ASP A 464 -16.06 24.05 9.33
C ASP A 464 -16.70 22.67 9.28
N LEU A 465 -15.86 21.63 9.26
CA LEU A 465 -16.32 20.25 9.21
C LEU A 465 -16.74 19.78 10.61
N ALA A 466 -18.01 19.40 10.77
CA ALA A 466 -18.63 19.05 12.05
C ALA A 466 -19.11 17.59 12.13
#